data_AF-A0A3D4TB88-F1
#
_entry.id   AF-A0A3D4TB88-F1
#
_cell.length_a   1.000
_cell.length_b   1.000
_cell.length_c   1.000
_cell.angle_alpha   90.00
_cell.angle_beta   90.00
_cell.angle_gamma   90.00
#
_symmetry.space_group_name_H-M   'P 1'
#
loop_
_entity.id
_entity.type
_entity.pdbx_description
1 polymer ?
#
loop_
_entity_poly.entity_id
_entity_poly.type
_entity_poly.pdbx_seq_one_letter_code
_entity_poly.pdbx_strand_id
1 'polypeptide(L)'
;MVIDAVLLKEWVRERLSVEAIEERLQQRGLDIESIQAHIQAYKKHCYAQKQFNGFIFLGIGAFLGFLSCVLTLLNPWPELSSFTLYGFTGLGVTFIFIGLYCIFE
;
A
#
# COMPACT_ATOMS: atom_id res chain seq x y z
N MET A 1 -11.36 27.20 -5.44
CA MET A 1 -11.57 25.99 -4.62
C MET A 1 -10.22 25.60 -4.03
N VAL A 2 -9.97 25.91 -2.76
CA VAL A 2 -8.69 25.59 -2.10
C VAL A 2 -8.94 24.35 -1.27
N ILE A 3 -8.41 23.21 -1.71
CA ILE A 3 -8.42 22.00 -0.91
C ILE A 3 -7.27 22.17 0.10
N ASP A 4 -7.61 22.34 1.37
CA ASP A 4 -6.63 22.55 2.42
C ASP A 4 -5.85 21.26 2.68
N ALA A 5 -4.68 21.14 2.03
CA ALA A 5 -3.78 20.01 2.17
C ALA A 5 -3.31 19.77 3.63
N VAL A 6 -3.39 20.81 4.47
CA VAL A 6 -3.08 20.73 5.90
C VAL A 6 -4.15 19.94 6.66
N LEU A 7 -5.43 20.24 6.43
CA LEU A 7 -6.55 19.52 7.03
C LEU A 7 -6.55 18.04 6.61
N LEU A 8 -6.23 17.77 5.35
CA LEU A 8 -6.19 16.41 4.82
C LEU A 8 -5.10 15.57 5.50
N LYS A 9 -3.92 16.15 5.77
CA LYS A 9 -2.85 15.49 6.53
C LYS A 9 -3.23 15.24 7.99
N GLU A 10 -3.93 16.19 8.62
CA GLU A 10 -4.45 15.99 9.98
C GLU A 10 -5.47 14.85 10.02
N TRP A 11 -6.41 14.78 9.06
CA TRP A 11 -7.41 13.72 9.05
C TRP A 11 -6.80 12.33 8.85
N VAL A 12 -5.77 12.23 8.02
CA VAL A 12 -5.00 11.00 7.83
C VAL A 12 -4.27 10.62 9.12
N ARG A 13 -3.73 11.60 9.86
CA ARG A 13 -3.04 11.37 11.13
C ARG A 13 -3.99 10.93 12.23
N GLU A 14 -5.16 11.56 12.33
CA GLU A 14 -6.20 11.25 13.33
C GLU A 14 -6.99 9.97 12.99
N ARG A 15 -6.79 9.36 11.81
CA ARG A 15 -7.60 8.23 11.30
C ARG A 15 -9.10 8.50 11.41
N LEU A 16 -9.53 9.72 11.11
CA LEU A 16 -10.95 10.07 11.14
C LEU A 16 -11.73 9.24 10.13
N SER A 17 -12.91 8.78 10.56
CA SER A 17 -13.88 8.15 9.66
C SER A 17 -14.39 9.17 8.66
N VAL A 18 -14.81 8.68 7.49
CA VAL A 18 -15.38 9.52 6.43
C VAL A 18 -16.59 10.31 6.95
N GLU A 19 -17.39 9.70 7.81
CA GLU A 19 -18.56 10.28 8.47
C GLU A 19 -18.17 11.46 9.39
N ALA A 20 -17.10 11.31 10.18
CA ALA A 20 -16.62 12.38 11.05
C ALA A 20 -16.01 13.56 10.26
N ILE A 21 -15.40 13.28 9.11
CA ILE A 21 -14.92 14.33 8.19
C ILE A 21 -16.12 15.07 7.58
N GLU A 22 -17.17 14.33 7.20
CA GLU A 22 -18.40 14.90 6.65
C GLU A 22 -19.10 15.81 7.66
N GLU A 23 -19.31 15.35 8.91
CA GLU A 23 -19.89 16.19 9.97
C GLU A 23 -19.06 17.44 10.25
N ARG A 24 -17.72 17.34 10.33
CA ARG A 24 -16.84 18.50 10.56
C ARG A 24 -16.92 19.51 9.41
N LEU A 25 -17.09 19.05 8.17
CA LEU A 25 -17.22 19.93 7.01
C LEU A 25 -18.62 20.53 6.91
N GLN A 26 -19.67 19.78 7.25
CA GLN A 26 -21.04 20.30 7.35
C GLN A 26 -21.16 21.37 8.45
N GLN A 27 -20.54 21.16 9.61
CA GLN A 27 -20.50 22.16 10.70
C GLN A 27 -19.78 23.45 10.31
N ARG A 28 -18.85 23.38 9.34
CA ARG A 28 -18.17 24.57 8.78
C ARG A 28 -19.00 25.30 7.71
N GLY A 29 -20.22 24.82 7.41
CA GLY A 29 -21.11 25.45 6.44
C GLY A 29 -20.63 25.33 5.00
N LEU A 30 -19.80 24.32 4.70
CA LEU A 30 -19.32 24.05 3.35
C LEU A 30 -20.42 23.41 2.50
N ASP A 31 -20.44 23.77 1.22
CA ASP A 31 -21.42 23.28 0.28
C ASP A 31 -21.21 21.78 -0.03
N ILE A 32 -22.29 21.04 -0.29
CA ILE A 32 -22.27 19.56 -0.38
C ILE A 32 -21.26 19.09 -1.44
N GLU A 33 -21.14 19.80 -2.55
CA GLU A 33 -20.16 19.49 -3.61
C GLU A 33 -18.71 19.62 -3.12
N SER A 34 -18.43 20.63 -2.29
CA SER A 34 -17.10 20.85 -1.73
C SER A 34 -16.75 19.77 -0.68
N ILE A 35 -17.74 19.30 0.08
CA ILE A 35 -17.58 18.21 1.04
C ILE A 35 -17.23 16.92 0.32
N GLN A 36 -17.98 16.57 -0.72
CA GLN A 36 -17.72 15.37 -1.53
C GLN A 36 -16.33 15.42 -2.17
N ALA A 37 -15.89 16.58 -2.67
CA ALA A 37 -14.55 16.74 -3.23
C ALA A 37 -13.44 16.49 -2.19
N HIS A 38 -13.60 16.97 -0.95
CA HIS A 38 -12.66 16.72 0.14
C HIS A 38 -12.63 15.25 0.56
N ILE A 39 -13.79 14.61 0.65
CA ILE A 39 -13.89 13.17 0.96
C ILE A 39 -13.23 12.33 -0.14
N GLN A 40 -13.47 12.66 -1.41
CA GLN A 40 -12.82 11.97 -2.53
C GLN A 40 -11.30 12.15 -2.50
N ALA A 41 -10.81 13.36 -2.23
CA ALA A 41 -9.39 13.64 -2.09
C ALA A 41 -8.76 12.83 -0.93
N TYR A 42 -9.44 12.77 0.23
CA TYR A 42 -9.01 11.98 1.38
C TYR A 42 -8.95 10.49 1.07
N LYS A 43 -10.04 9.93 0.51
CA LYS A 43 -10.09 8.52 0.08
C LYS A 43 -8.97 8.20 -0.90
N LYS A 44 -8.78 9.04 -1.93
CA LYS A 44 -7.70 8.88 -2.91
C LYS A 44 -6.33 8.86 -2.23
N HIS A 45 -6.11 9.69 -1.22
CA HIS A 45 -4.85 9.73 -0.48
C HIS A 45 -4.63 8.48 0.39
N CYS A 46 -5.68 7.93 1.00
CA CYS A 46 -5.62 6.66 1.72
C CYS A 46 -5.35 5.48 0.78
N TYR A 47 -6.04 5.41 -0.36
CA TYR A 47 -5.80 4.38 -1.38
C TYR A 47 -4.37 4.45 -1.92
N ALA A 48 -3.86 5.65 -2.18
CA ALA A 48 -2.48 5.83 -2.63
C ALA A 48 -1.45 5.32 -1.60
N GLN A 49 -1.69 5.51 -0.30
CA GLN A 49 -0.82 4.94 0.75
C GLN A 49 -0.88 3.40 0.77
N LYS A 50 -2.07 2.82 0.63
CA LYS A 50 -2.24 1.37 0.61
C LYS A 50 -1.57 0.73 -0.62
N GLN A 51 -1.74 1.35 -1.79
CA GLN A 51 -1.04 0.96 -3.02
C GLN A 51 0.48 1.06 -2.86
N PHE A 52 0.99 2.13 -2.23
CA PHE A 52 2.43 2.28 -2.00
C PHE A 52 2.98 1.16 -1.12
N ASN A 53 2.27 0.79 -0.04
CA ASN A 53 2.63 -0.39 0.76
C ASN A 53 2.61 -1.66 -0.08
N GLY A 54 1.59 -1.86 -0.93
CA GLY A 54 1.52 -3.00 -1.83
C GLY A 54 2.68 -3.06 -2.82
N PHE A 55 3.13 -1.92 -3.35
CA PHE A 55 4.33 -1.81 -4.18
C PHE A 55 5.60 -2.19 -3.41
N ILE A 56 5.72 -1.81 -2.14
CA ILE A 56 6.84 -2.24 -1.27
C ILE A 56 6.84 -3.76 -1.11
N PHE A 57 5.69 -4.37 -0.82
CA PHE A 57 5.56 -5.83 -0.71
C PHE A 57 5.93 -6.55 -2.01
N LEU A 58 5.48 -6.03 -3.16
CA LEU A 58 5.87 -6.51 -4.49
C LEU A 58 7.38 -6.41 -4.73
N GLY A 59 7.99 -5.28 -4.38
CA GLY A 59 9.43 -5.06 -4.53
C GLY A 59 10.25 -6.03 -3.69
N ILE A 60 9.85 -6.25 -2.43
CA ILE A 60 10.46 -7.25 -1.54
C ILE A 60 10.31 -8.65 -2.14
N GLY A 61 9.11 -9.03 -2.57
CA GLY A 61 8.86 -10.34 -3.17
C GLY A 61 9.66 -10.59 -4.45
N ALA A 62 9.74 -9.60 -5.33
CA ALA A 62 10.56 -9.65 -6.54
C ALA A 62 12.06 -9.76 -6.23
N PHE A 63 12.54 -9.04 -5.21
CA PHE A 63 13.93 -9.12 -4.75
C PHE A 63 14.25 -10.50 -4.16
N LEU A 64 13.37 -11.07 -3.33
CA LEU A 64 13.53 -12.44 -2.81
C LEU A 64 13.56 -13.48 -3.95
N GLY A 65 12.69 -13.33 -4.95
CA GLY A 65 12.67 -14.20 -6.12
C GLY A 65 13.95 -14.09 -6.95
N PHE A 66 14.44 -12.87 -7.18
CA PHE A 66 15.71 -12.64 -7.87
C PHE A 66 16.89 -13.24 -7.10
N LEU A 67 16.95 -13.02 -5.78
CA LEU A 67 17.99 -13.57 -4.92
C LEU A 67 17.98 -15.09 -4.92
N SER A 68 16.80 -15.72 -4.89
CA SER A 68 16.62 -17.16 -5.05
C SER A 68 17.27 -17.68 -6.34
N CYS A 69 16.94 -17.05 -7.48
CA CYS A 69 17.52 -17.41 -8.78
C CYS A 69 19.04 -17.25 -8.81
N VAL A 70 19.57 -16.15 -8.26
CA VAL A 70 21.02 -15.89 -8.21
C VAL A 70 21.75 -16.91 -7.33
N LEU A 71 21.20 -17.25 -6.16
CA LEU A 71 21.79 -18.28 -5.29
C LEU A 71 21.77 -19.66 -5.95
N THR A 72 20.71 -20.02 -6.67
CA THR A 72 20.66 -21.26 -7.44
C THR A 72 21.72 -21.31 -8.54
N LEU A 73 21.95 -20.19 -9.25
CA LEU A 73 22.95 -20.10 -10.31
C LEU A 73 24.39 -20.13 -9.79
N LEU A 74 24.66 -19.47 -8.66
CA LEU A 74 25.98 -19.49 -8.01
C LEU A 74 26.33 -20.86 -7.43
N ASN A 75 25.33 -21.72 -7.21
CA ASN A 75 25.43 -23.08 -6.68
C ASN A 75 26.50 -23.23 -5.56
N PRO A 76 26.47 -22.40 -4.51
CA PRO A 76 27.50 -22.44 -3.46
C PRO A 76 27.43 -23.72 -2.62
N TRP A 77 26.25 -24.33 -2.50
CA TRP A 77 26.03 -25.64 -1.87
C TRP A 77 24.91 -26.44 -2.58
N PRO A 78 25.22 -27.59 -3.20
CA PRO A 78 24.24 -28.36 -3.98
C PRO A 78 23.09 -28.93 -3.14
N GLU A 79 23.30 -29.21 -1.85
CA GLU A 79 22.23 -29.73 -0.97
C GLU A 79 21.21 -28.67 -0.50
N LEU A 80 21.60 -27.39 -0.48
CA LEU A 80 20.71 -26.29 -0.05
C LEU A 80 19.92 -25.69 -1.22
N SER A 81 20.31 -25.99 -2.46
CA SER A 81 19.70 -25.45 -3.68
C SER A 81 18.18 -25.69 -3.73
N SER A 82 17.71 -26.90 -3.39
CA SER A 82 16.28 -27.22 -3.31
C SER A 82 15.55 -26.44 -2.21
N PHE A 83 16.21 -26.20 -1.07
CA PHE A 83 15.62 -25.46 0.05
C PHE A 83 15.53 -23.95 -0.25
N THR A 84 16.56 -23.38 -0.87
CA THR A 84 16.52 -21.97 -1.29
C THR A 84 15.49 -21.78 -2.40
N LEU A 85 15.45 -22.67 -3.39
CA LEU A 85 14.52 -22.57 -4.51
C LEU A 85 13.06 -22.73 -4.08
N TYR A 86 12.72 -23.63 -3.16
CA TYR A 86 11.33 -23.74 -2.67
C TYR A 86 11.01 -22.74 -1.56
N GLY A 87 11.95 -22.46 -0.65
CA GLY A 87 11.76 -21.56 0.48
C GLY A 87 11.67 -20.10 0.06
N PHE A 88 12.73 -19.56 -0.54
CA PHE A 88 12.78 -18.13 -0.93
C PHE A 88 11.80 -17.81 -2.04
N THR A 89 11.62 -18.71 -3.01
CA THR A 89 10.65 -18.49 -4.09
C THR A 89 9.22 -18.59 -3.57
N GLY A 90 8.91 -19.54 -2.67
CA GLY A 90 7.59 -19.62 -2.04
C GLY A 90 7.27 -18.39 -1.20
N LEU A 91 8.24 -17.91 -0.42
CA LEU A 91 8.10 -16.64 0.30
C LEU A 91 7.92 -15.47 -0.68
N GLY A 92 8.79 -15.35 -1.69
CA GLY A 92 8.70 -14.29 -2.70
C GLY A 92 7.33 -14.23 -3.36
N VAL A 93 6.78 -15.38 -3.79
CA VAL A 93 5.43 -15.49 -4.36
C VAL A 93 4.36 -15.03 -3.36
N THR A 94 4.45 -15.44 -2.09
CA THR A 94 3.51 -15.02 -1.04
C THR A 94 3.53 -13.49 -0.86
N PHE A 95 4.72 -12.89 -0.81
CA PHE A 95 4.89 -11.44 -0.71
C PHE A 95 4.34 -10.70 -1.95
N ILE A 96 4.51 -11.26 -3.14
CA ILE A 96 3.93 -10.72 -4.39
C ILE A 96 2.40 -10.75 -4.34
N PHE A 97 1.78 -11.85 -3.91
CA PHE A 97 0.33 -11.95 -3.78
C PHE A 97 -0.22 -10.98 -2.74
N ILE A 98 0.44 -10.84 -1.58
CA ILE A 98 0.06 -9.85 -0.56
C ILE A 98 0.18 -8.42 -1.12
N GLY A 99 1.25 -8.13 -1.87
CA GLY A 99 1.46 -6.82 -2.52
C GLY A 99 0.39 -6.50 -3.55
N LEU A 100 0.05 -7.47 -4.41
CA LEU A 100 -1.03 -7.36 -5.40
C LEU A 100 -2.38 -7.15 -4.73
N TYR A 101 -2.67 -7.88 -3.64
CA TYR A 101 -3.89 -7.70 -2.87
C TYR A 101 -4.01 -6.27 -2.33
N CYS A 102 -2.94 -5.71 -1.76
CA CYS A 102 -2.93 -4.32 -1.28
C CYS A 102 -3.03 -3.25 -2.39
N ILE A 103 -2.65 -3.58 -3.64
CA ILE A 103 -2.76 -2.65 -4.77
C ILE A 103 -4.16 -2.63 -5.38
N PHE A 104 -4.77 -3.82 -5.49
CA PHE A 104 -6.08 -3.99 -6.12
C PHE A 104 -7.25 -3.73 -5.17
N GLU A 105 -7.05 -3.81 -3.85
CA GLU A 105 -8.06 -3.52 -2.82
C GLU A 105 -7.90 -2.12 -2.23
#